data_AF-A0A7S1P309-F1
#
_entry.id   AF-A0A7S1P309-F1
#
_cell.length_a   1.000
_cell.length_b   1.000
_cell.length_c   1.000
_cell.angle_alpha   90.00
_cell.angle_beta   90.00
_cell.angle_gamma   90.00
#
_symmetry.space_group_name_H-M   'P 1'
#
loop_
_entity.id
_entity.type
_entity.pdbx_description
1 polymer ?
#
loop_
_entity_poly.entity_id
_entity_poly.type
_entity_poly.pdbx_seq_one_letter_code
_entity_poly.pdbx_strand_id
1 'polypeptide(L)'
;RVLVVDAYGLGAEGRSAFKDFLSILHTAFEEPYAKSLTTLSFCLRGRSELLPLLNDPATEFTSHAAQRAFDAFDVVCIAGEANVLPWAPVMHQVGALLRMCLRCDKPTLCVGSALQSLVFIASIGADRIRVFNNRGRGGRIGDLKRIAADKTLLSTLDDQDCFLDFATGDVYRRHLAAKETDTIPPFSPEMAATSRSSAAQMVPSEWYPCRNVGLHYPPAAEEFQSYGHTLRRRSTYRARVRPAVLEGAGGDFEGVTPSEVRSTEVLVNINKRAMSHWSLKGLPVSFVAPCRHTWEVHHTVQPPIEVLGSSKKGPQIIQLGPAFAMHFRTTRRYPETVTIVSSWVKGVVMRTQSGESVAFRASPRLSIPGPLTARPQADKAATAAKVAAAAAGGTE
;
A
#
# COMPACT_ATOMS: atom_id res chain seq x y z
N ARG A 1 -21.75 9.91 5.58
CA ARG A 1 -21.87 8.68 4.74
C ARG A 1 -20.53 7.95 4.72
N VAL A 2 -20.52 6.64 5.00
CA VAL A 2 -19.31 5.81 5.07
C VAL A 2 -19.34 4.79 3.94
N LEU A 3 -18.32 4.80 3.07
CA LEU A 3 -18.10 3.73 2.10
C LEU A 3 -17.31 2.60 2.78
N VAL A 4 -17.82 1.37 2.75
CA VAL A 4 -17.12 0.20 3.27
C VAL A 4 -16.88 -0.78 2.13
N VAL A 5 -15.60 -1.05 1.87
CA VAL A 5 -15.14 -1.93 0.79
C VAL A 5 -14.75 -3.28 1.35
N ASP A 6 -15.43 -4.31 0.87
CA ASP A 6 -15.09 -5.70 1.12
C ASP A 6 -14.04 -6.20 0.11
N ALA A 7 -12.80 -6.31 0.56
CA ALA A 7 -11.70 -6.88 -0.20
C ALA A 7 -11.30 -8.30 0.24
N TYR A 8 -12.12 -8.98 1.06
CA TYR A 8 -11.90 -10.37 1.44
C TYR A 8 -12.23 -11.35 0.31
N GLY A 9 -11.69 -12.57 0.38
CA GLY A 9 -12.11 -13.68 -0.49
C GLY A 9 -13.59 -14.05 -0.33
N LEU A 10 -14.15 -14.72 -1.34
CA LEU A 10 -15.56 -15.17 -1.34
C LEU A 10 -15.81 -16.38 -0.41
N GLY A 11 -14.75 -17.01 0.13
CA GLY A 11 -14.86 -18.14 1.03
C GLY A 11 -15.48 -17.78 2.39
N ALA A 12 -16.02 -18.79 3.08
CA ALA A 12 -16.73 -18.64 4.36
C ALA A 12 -15.93 -17.86 5.41
N GLU A 13 -14.62 -18.12 5.51
CA GLU A 13 -13.74 -17.39 6.42
C GLU A 13 -13.65 -15.90 6.09
N GLY A 14 -13.50 -15.54 4.80
CA GLY A 14 -13.46 -14.16 4.35
C GLY A 14 -14.78 -13.43 4.61
N ARG A 15 -15.91 -14.09 4.35
CA ARG A 15 -17.26 -13.55 4.64
C ARG A 15 -17.46 -13.31 6.14
N SER A 16 -17.04 -14.27 6.97
CA SER A 16 -17.11 -14.14 8.42
C SER A 16 -16.23 -13.01 8.94
N ALA A 17 -15.01 -12.88 8.41
CA ALA A 17 -14.08 -11.80 8.80
C ALA A 17 -14.64 -10.42 8.40
N PHE A 18 -15.24 -10.28 7.22
CA PHE A 18 -15.88 -9.04 6.81
C PHE A 18 -17.08 -8.70 7.69
N LYS A 19 -17.91 -9.68 8.06
CA LYS A 19 -19.05 -9.49 8.97
C LYS A 19 -18.59 -9.03 10.37
N ASP A 20 -17.53 -9.62 10.92
CA ASP A 20 -16.96 -9.20 12.21
C ASP A 20 -16.43 -7.76 12.12
N PHE A 21 -15.67 -7.44 11.08
CA PHE A 21 -15.18 -6.08 10.82
C PHE A 21 -16.32 -5.06 10.70
N LEU A 22 -17.36 -5.35 9.92
CA LEU A 22 -18.51 -4.46 9.75
C LEU A 22 -19.24 -4.24 11.07
N SER A 23 -19.42 -5.29 11.86
CA SER A 23 -20.05 -5.18 13.18
C SER A 23 -19.23 -4.30 14.12
N ILE A 24 -17.91 -4.45 14.15
CA ILE A 24 -17.01 -3.60 14.94
C ILE A 24 -17.09 -2.14 14.48
N LEU A 25 -17.10 -1.92 13.17
CA LEU A 25 -17.20 -0.57 12.60
C LEU A 25 -18.54 0.10 12.96
N HIS A 26 -19.65 -0.65 12.89
CA HIS A 26 -20.97 -0.16 13.27
C HIS A 26 -20.99 0.28 14.74
N THR A 27 -20.51 -0.60 15.64
CA THR A 27 -20.38 -0.31 17.07
C THR A 27 -19.53 0.94 17.33
N ALA A 28 -18.39 1.09 16.62
CA ALA A 28 -17.50 2.23 16.77
C ALA A 28 -18.16 3.57 16.38
N PHE A 29 -19.06 3.57 15.39
CA PHE A 29 -19.80 4.77 14.99
C PHE A 29 -21.05 5.02 15.84
N GLU A 30 -21.77 3.98 16.27
CA GLU A 30 -23.06 4.15 16.95
C GLU A 30 -22.92 4.45 18.44
N GLU A 31 -22.13 3.66 19.20
CA GLU A 31 -22.13 3.76 20.67
C GLU A 31 -21.77 5.15 21.20
N PRO A 32 -20.71 5.83 20.69
CA PRO A 32 -20.32 7.13 21.24
C PRO A 32 -21.16 8.29 20.70
N TYR A 33 -21.91 8.08 19.61
CA TYR A 33 -22.48 9.15 18.79
C TYR A 33 -23.96 8.99 18.47
N ALA A 34 -24.65 8.00 19.05
CA ALA A 34 -26.08 7.78 18.84
C ALA A 34 -26.94 9.05 19.04
N LYS A 35 -26.47 10.00 19.86
CA LYS A 35 -27.15 11.28 20.13
C LYS A 35 -26.79 12.41 19.15
N SER A 36 -25.65 12.34 18.45
CA SER A 36 -25.11 13.44 17.64
C SER A 36 -25.06 13.14 16.13
N LEU A 37 -25.00 11.88 15.73
CA LEU A 37 -25.08 11.48 14.32
C LEU A 37 -26.55 11.29 13.93
N THR A 38 -27.14 12.31 13.29
CA THR A 38 -28.54 12.25 12.81
C THR A 38 -28.71 11.40 11.56
N THR A 39 -27.66 11.25 10.74
CA THR A 39 -27.70 10.53 9.45
C THR A 39 -26.42 9.73 9.20
N LEU A 40 -26.24 8.62 9.93
CA LEU A 40 -25.21 7.63 9.61
C LEU A 40 -25.74 6.67 8.53
N SER A 41 -25.02 6.54 7.41
CA SER A 41 -25.33 5.55 6.39
C SER A 41 -24.06 4.86 5.91
N PHE A 42 -24.12 3.53 5.88
CA PHE A 42 -23.06 2.68 5.34
C PHE A 42 -23.43 2.26 3.92
N CYS A 43 -22.51 2.48 2.98
CA CYS A 43 -22.59 1.96 1.63
C CYS A 43 -21.58 0.83 1.49
N LEU A 44 -22.07 -0.40 1.40
CA LEU A 44 -21.23 -1.59 1.24
C LEU A 44 -20.98 -1.85 -0.24
N ARG A 45 -19.73 -2.11 -0.61
CA ARG A 45 -19.34 -2.52 -1.98
C ARG A 45 -18.29 -3.61 -1.94
N GLY A 46 -18.39 -4.58 -2.85
CA GLY A 46 -17.29 -5.50 -3.11
C GLY A 46 -16.14 -4.83 -3.86
N ARG A 47 -14.93 -5.36 -3.74
CA ARG A 47 -13.73 -4.91 -4.48
C ARG A 47 -13.88 -4.83 -6.01
N SER A 48 -14.86 -5.51 -6.59
CA SER A 48 -15.16 -5.51 -8.04
C SER A 48 -16.31 -4.59 -8.43
N GLU A 49 -16.98 -3.97 -7.46
CA GLU A 49 -18.19 -3.15 -7.64
C GLU A 49 -17.90 -1.65 -7.45
N LEU A 50 -16.63 -1.25 -7.52
CA LEU A 50 -16.19 0.11 -7.25
C LEU A 50 -16.26 0.99 -8.50
N LEU A 51 -16.36 0.42 -9.71
CA LEU A 51 -16.38 1.16 -10.97
C LEU A 51 -17.27 2.43 -10.97
N PRO A 52 -18.49 2.45 -10.41
CA PRO A 52 -19.33 3.65 -10.34
C PRO A 52 -18.79 4.78 -9.44
N LEU A 53 -17.69 4.54 -8.72
CA LEU A 53 -17.04 5.46 -7.79
C LEU A 53 -15.61 5.84 -8.23
N LEU A 54 -15.10 5.27 -9.34
CA LEU A 54 -13.72 5.47 -9.76
C LEU A 54 -13.58 6.58 -10.82
N ASN A 55 -12.75 7.56 -10.48
CA ASN A 55 -12.26 8.61 -11.36
C ASN A 55 -10.78 8.91 -11.08
N ASP A 56 -9.90 8.16 -11.73
CA ASP A 56 -8.45 8.31 -11.69
C ASP A 56 -7.91 8.58 -13.12
N PRO A 57 -7.47 9.82 -13.41
CA PRO A 57 -7.02 10.22 -14.75
C PRO A 57 -5.76 9.48 -15.22
N ALA A 58 -5.04 8.81 -14.32
CA ALA A 58 -3.90 7.97 -14.67
C ALA A 58 -4.29 6.56 -15.13
N THR A 59 -5.60 6.25 -15.19
CA THR A 59 -6.12 4.90 -15.47
C THR A 59 -7.28 4.93 -16.46
N GLU A 60 -7.83 3.75 -16.75
CA GLU A 60 -9.06 3.59 -17.53
C GLU A 60 -10.33 4.15 -16.83
N PHE A 61 -10.25 4.53 -15.56
CA PHE A 61 -11.40 5.00 -14.79
C PHE A 61 -11.53 6.53 -14.86
N THR A 62 -12.17 7.09 -15.88
CA THR A 62 -12.22 8.56 -16.11
C THR A 62 -13.62 9.19 -15.99
N SER A 63 -14.52 8.59 -15.19
CA SER A 63 -15.91 9.02 -15.10
C SER A 63 -16.12 10.19 -14.13
N HIS A 64 -16.47 11.38 -14.65
CA HIS A 64 -16.85 12.53 -13.81
C HIS A 64 -18.10 12.29 -12.94
N ALA A 65 -19.04 11.46 -13.41
CA ALA A 65 -20.19 11.09 -12.59
C ALA A 65 -19.76 10.24 -11.38
N ALA A 66 -18.77 9.36 -11.59
CA ALA A 66 -18.20 8.56 -10.51
C ALA A 66 -17.44 9.40 -9.49
N GLN A 67 -16.74 10.47 -9.92
CA GLN A 67 -16.14 11.44 -9.01
C GLN A 67 -17.18 12.06 -8.08
N ARG A 68 -18.31 12.56 -8.62
CA ARG A 68 -19.38 13.14 -7.79
C ARG A 68 -19.97 12.13 -6.81
N ALA A 69 -20.10 10.86 -7.23
CA ALA A 69 -20.55 9.79 -6.35
C ALA A 69 -19.55 9.49 -5.23
N PHE A 70 -18.24 9.50 -5.54
CA PHE A 70 -17.17 9.36 -4.55
C PHE A 70 -17.14 10.54 -3.57
N ASP A 71 -17.30 11.77 -4.06
CA ASP A 71 -17.27 12.99 -3.26
C ASP A 71 -18.37 13.01 -2.20
N ALA A 72 -19.48 12.31 -2.43
CA ALA A 72 -20.60 12.19 -1.50
C ALA A 72 -20.29 11.34 -0.24
N PHE A 73 -19.16 10.63 -0.18
CA PHE A 73 -18.73 9.89 1.01
C PHE A 73 -17.81 10.75 1.87
N ASP A 74 -17.97 10.71 3.19
CA ASP A 74 -17.10 11.44 4.12
C ASP A 74 -15.89 10.59 4.54
N VAL A 75 -16.10 9.28 4.60
CA VAL A 75 -15.14 8.31 5.12
C VAL A 75 -15.12 7.07 4.24
N VAL A 76 -13.93 6.51 4.03
CA VAL A 76 -13.73 5.25 3.32
C VAL A 76 -13.05 4.23 4.24
N CYS A 77 -13.62 3.04 4.34
CA CYS A 77 -13.05 1.93 5.09
C CYS A 77 -12.83 0.75 4.14
N ILE A 78 -11.61 0.23 4.06
CA ILE A 78 -11.24 -0.89 3.19
C ILE A 78 -10.65 -1.98 4.06
N ALA A 79 -11.28 -3.15 4.06
CA ALA A 79 -10.78 -4.32 4.77
C ALA A 79 -10.60 -5.49 3.82
N GLY A 80 -9.41 -6.08 3.83
CA GLY A 80 -9.05 -7.12 2.88
C GLY A 80 -8.31 -8.30 3.51
N GLU A 81 -8.32 -9.40 2.78
CA GLU A 81 -7.65 -10.63 3.19
C GLU A 81 -6.13 -10.51 3.09
N ALA A 82 -5.41 -11.00 4.11
CA ALA A 82 -3.99 -10.76 4.34
C ALA A 82 -3.03 -11.20 3.21
N ASN A 83 -3.48 -12.08 2.30
CA ASN A 83 -2.65 -12.68 1.26
C ASN A 83 -3.03 -12.26 -0.16
N VAL A 84 -3.95 -11.30 -0.31
CA VAL A 84 -4.27 -10.72 -1.61
C VAL A 84 -3.25 -9.65 -1.93
N LEU A 85 -2.47 -9.85 -2.99
CA LEU A 85 -1.37 -8.96 -3.36
C LEU A 85 -1.89 -7.67 -4.03
N PRO A 86 -1.23 -6.52 -3.83
CA PRO A 86 -1.67 -5.24 -4.39
C PRO A 86 -1.78 -5.19 -5.91
N TRP A 87 -0.90 -5.90 -6.61
CA TRP A 87 -0.88 -5.98 -8.08
C TRP A 87 -1.75 -7.13 -8.62
N ALA A 88 -2.45 -7.86 -7.77
CA ALA A 88 -3.41 -8.86 -8.24
C ALA A 88 -4.55 -8.16 -9.01
N PRO A 89 -5.06 -8.72 -10.11
CA PRO A 89 -6.14 -8.10 -10.90
C PRO A 89 -7.37 -7.73 -10.07
N VAL A 90 -7.70 -8.54 -9.06
CA VAL A 90 -8.82 -8.31 -8.13
C VAL A 90 -8.68 -7.07 -7.24
N MET A 91 -7.46 -6.52 -7.10
CA MET A 91 -7.18 -5.31 -6.32
C MET A 91 -7.06 -4.05 -7.17
N HIS A 92 -7.21 -4.15 -8.49
CA HIS A 92 -7.01 -3.02 -9.42
C HIS A 92 -7.93 -1.83 -9.08
N GLN A 93 -9.22 -2.09 -8.90
CA GLN A 93 -10.21 -1.06 -8.53
C GLN A 93 -9.95 -0.49 -7.13
N VAL A 94 -9.50 -1.33 -6.17
CA VAL A 94 -9.14 -0.89 -4.81
C VAL A 94 -7.93 0.04 -4.85
N GLY A 95 -6.93 -0.26 -5.67
CA GLY A 95 -5.75 0.59 -5.86
C GLY A 95 -6.11 1.96 -6.41
N ALA A 96 -7.01 2.02 -7.41
CA ALA A 96 -7.53 3.27 -7.95
C ALA A 96 -8.31 4.08 -6.89
N LEU A 97 -9.18 3.43 -6.11
CA LEU A 97 -9.90 4.06 -5.01
C LEU A 97 -8.95 4.64 -3.96
N LEU A 98 -7.91 3.91 -3.56
CA LEU A 98 -6.91 4.38 -2.61
C LEU A 98 -6.16 5.63 -3.12
N ARG A 99 -5.79 5.67 -4.40
CA ARG A 99 -5.18 6.86 -5.00
C ARG A 99 -6.14 8.05 -5.01
N MET A 100 -7.43 7.84 -5.28
CA MET A 100 -8.44 8.89 -5.15
C MET A 100 -8.55 9.40 -3.71
N CYS A 101 -8.57 8.49 -2.73
CA CYS A 101 -8.61 8.86 -1.32
C CYS A 101 -7.41 9.72 -0.91
N LEU A 102 -6.20 9.34 -1.31
CA LEU A 102 -4.98 10.13 -1.04
C LEU A 102 -5.01 11.50 -1.74
N ARG A 103 -5.47 11.56 -2.99
CA ARG A 103 -5.52 12.79 -3.78
C ARG A 103 -6.58 13.78 -3.28
N CYS A 104 -7.72 13.28 -2.83
CA CYS A 104 -8.84 14.07 -2.32
C CYS A 104 -8.80 14.27 -0.80
N ASP A 105 -7.69 13.89 -0.15
CA ASP A 105 -7.51 13.97 1.30
C ASP A 105 -8.63 13.29 2.12
N LYS A 106 -9.20 12.20 1.58
CA LYS A 106 -10.36 11.52 2.16
C LYS A 106 -9.94 10.63 3.34
N PRO A 107 -10.52 10.79 4.54
CA PRO A 107 -10.27 9.91 5.69
C PRO A 107 -10.44 8.44 5.32
N THR A 108 -9.35 7.68 5.41
CA THR A 108 -9.34 6.28 4.95
C THR A 108 -8.79 5.33 6.01
N LEU A 109 -9.55 4.30 6.35
CA LEU A 109 -9.10 3.19 7.18
C LEU A 109 -8.77 1.99 6.29
N CYS A 110 -7.54 1.49 6.38
CA CYS A 110 -7.06 0.33 5.63
C CYS A 110 -6.73 -0.83 6.58
N VAL A 111 -7.34 -2.00 6.37
CA VAL A 111 -7.12 -3.20 7.18
C VAL A 111 -6.66 -4.36 6.30
N GLY A 112 -5.66 -5.11 6.76
CA GLY A 112 -5.18 -6.30 6.06
C GLY A 112 -4.40 -5.97 4.79
N SER A 113 -4.79 -6.57 3.66
CA SER A 113 -4.15 -6.31 2.35
C SER A 113 -4.27 -4.86 1.88
N ALA A 114 -5.24 -4.09 2.39
CA ALA A 114 -5.34 -2.67 2.08
C ALA A 114 -4.10 -1.88 2.55
N LEU A 115 -3.43 -2.29 3.64
CA LEU A 115 -2.14 -1.70 4.04
C LEU A 115 -1.05 -1.99 3.00
N GLN A 116 -0.96 -3.23 2.53
CA GLN A 116 0.01 -3.61 1.49
C GLN A 116 -0.24 -2.81 0.22
N SER A 117 -1.50 -2.59 -0.17
CA SER A 117 -1.86 -1.74 -1.30
C SER A 117 -1.42 -0.29 -1.12
N LEU A 118 -1.51 0.23 0.10
CA LEU A 118 -1.06 1.60 0.42
C LEU A 118 0.47 1.74 0.27
N VAL A 119 1.23 0.78 0.80
CA VAL A 119 2.70 0.72 0.65
C VAL A 119 3.09 0.58 -0.82
N PHE A 120 2.39 -0.29 -1.56
CA PHE A 120 2.61 -0.50 -2.97
C PHE A 120 2.39 0.79 -3.78
N ILE A 121 1.28 1.51 -3.54
CA ILE A 121 0.99 2.79 -4.19
C ILE A 121 2.06 3.84 -3.86
N ALA A 122 2.54 3.89 -2.62
CA ALA A 122 3.61 4.82 -2.26
C ALA A 122 4.93 4.50 -2.96
N SER A 123 5.21 3.22 -3.23
CA SER A 123 6.47 2.77 -3.83
C SER A 123 6.45 2.81 -5.36
N ILE A 124 5.35 2.36 -5.97
CA ILE A 124 5.17 2.26 -7.42
C ILE A 124 4.51 3.50 -8.02
N GLY A 125 3.75 4.27 -7.25
CA GLY A 125 3.03 5.45 -7.72
C GLY A 125 1.74 5.12 -8.48
N ALA A 126 1.51 5.84 -9.58
CA ALA A 126 0.35 5.62 -10.45
C ALA A 126 0.54 4.47 -11.44
N ASP A 127 1.74 3.90 -11.54
CA ASP A 127 2.06 2.86 -12.50
C ASP A 127 1.24 1.59 -12.25
N ARG A 128 0.62 1.11 -13.32
CA ARG A 128 0.08 -0.24 -13.37
C ARG A 128 1.25 -1.18 -13.67
N ILE A 129 1.29 -2.31 -12.97
CA ILE A 129 2.23 -3.39 -13.27
C ILE A 129 1.46 -4.69 -13.36
N ARG A 130 1.85 -5.57 -14.29
CA ARG A 130 1.35 -6.94 -14.39
C ARG A 130 2.51 -7.90 -14.15
N VAL A 131 2.53 -8.51 -12.97
CA VAL A 131 3.55 -9.49 -12.64
C VAL A 131 3.26 -10.78 -13.41
N PHE A 132 4.09 -11.11 -14.41
CA PHE A 132 3.84 -12.27 -15.26
C PHE A 132 4.45 -13.57 -14.70
N ASN A 133 5.52 -13.47 -13.91
CA ASN A 133 6.21 -14.63 -13.37
C ASN A 133 5.48 -15.26 -12.17
N ASN A 134 5.54 -16.59 -12.07
CA ASN A 134 4.95 -17.39 -10.99
C ASN A 134 3.48 -17.05 -10.68
N ARG A 135 2.64 -16.97 -11.72
CA ARG A 135 1.20 -16.63 -11.60
C ARG A 135 0.97 -15.32 -10.82
N GLY A 136 1.84 -14.33 -11.02
CA GLY A 136 1.77 -13.04 -10.36
C GLY A 136 2.29 -13.02 -8.92
N ARG A 137 2.97 -14.06 -8.44
CA ARG A 137 3.61 -14.06 -7.11
C ARG A 137 5.09 -13.68 -7.16
N GLY A 138 5.67 -13.42 -8.33
CA GLY A 138 7.11 -13.20 -8.44
C GLY A 138 7.92 -14.49 -8.27
N GLY A 139 9.20 -14.42 -8.64
CA GLY A 139 10.10 -15.57 -8.71
C GLY A 139 11.53 -15.17 -8.38
N ARG A 140 12.46 -16.12 -8.49
CA ARG A 140 13.86 -15.86 -8.14
C ARG A 140 14.50 -15.05 -9.26
N ILE A 141 15.34 -14.07 -8.94
CA ILE A 141 16.05 -13.28 -9.99
C ILE A 141 16.84 -14.15 -10.98
N GLY A 142 17.33 -15.32 -10.54
CA GLY A 142 17.98 -16.29 -11.43
C GLY A 142 17.08 -16.88 -12.52
N ASP A 143 15.76 -16.93 -12.30
CA ASP A 143 14.78 -17.38 -13.30
C ASP A 143 14.67 -16.41 -14.48
N LEU A 144 15.09 -15.14 -14.30
CA LEU A 144 15.01 -14.11 -15.33
C LEU A 144 15.86 -14.47 -16.55
N LYS A 145 17.03 -15.11 -16.36
CA LYS A 145 17.87 -15.61 -17.48
C LYS A 145 17.14 -16.65 -18.33
N ARG A 146 16.44 -17.57 -17.68
CA ARG A 146 15.66 -18.61 -18.37
C ARG A 146 14.50 -17.99 -19.14
N ILE A 147 13.81 -17.02 -18.52
CA ILE A 147 12.71 -16.28 -19.16
C ILE A 147 13.20 -15.48 -20.37
N ALA A 148 14.36 -14.82 -20.26
CA ALA A 148 14.97 -14.08 -21.37
C ALA A 148 15.37 -14.98 -22.56
N ALA A 149 15.58 -16.28 -22.33
CA ALA A 149 15.83 -17.23 -23.41
C ALA A 149 14.55 -17.70 -24.13
N ASP A 150 13.37 -17.51 -23.53
CA ASP A 150 12.08 -17.95 -24.08
C ASP A 150 11.46 -16.88 -25.00
N LYS A 151 11.85 -16.90 -26.28
CA LYS A 151 11.35 -15.95 -27.29
C LYS A 151 9.83 -15.98 -27.45
N THR A 152 9.18 -17.12 -27.24
CA THR A 152 7.73 -17.26 -27.38
C THR A 152 7.03 -16.50 -26.27
N LEU A 153 7.42 -16.71 -25.01
CA LEU A 153 6.91 -15.93 -23.89
C LEU A 153 7.17 -14.43 -24.09
N LEU A 154 8.40 -14.07 -24.45
CA LEU A 154 8.78 -12.68 -24.67
C LEU A 154 7.92 -11.99 -25.75
N SER A 155 7.48 -12.71 -26.78
CA SER A 155 6.60 -12.15 -27.82
C SER A 155 5.19 -11.80 -27.33
N THR A 156 4.76 -12.39 -26.21
CA THR A 156 3.43 -12.13 -25.62
C THR A 156 3.41 -11.01 -24.58
N LEU A 157 4.58 -10.56 -24.12
CA LEU A 157 4.67 -9.55 -23.06
C LEU A 157 4.47 -8.13 -23.62
N ASP A 158 3.69 -7.32 -22.90
CA ASP A 158 3.48 -5.91 -23.15
C ASP A 158 4.38 -5.00 -22.26
N ASP A 159 4.18 -3.69 -22.34
CA ASP A 159 4.94 -2.68 -21.59
C ASP A 159 4.56 -2.60 -20.09
N GLN A 160 3.41 -3.17 -19.72
CA GLN A 160 2.92 -3.26 -18.34
C GLN A 160 3.38 -4.54 -17.66
N ASP A 161 3.74 -5.57 -18.44
CA ASP A 161 4.27 -6.82 -17.94
C ASP A 161 5.67 -6.64 -17.33
N CYS A 162 5.82 -7.13 -16.10
CA CYS A 162 7.05 -7.01 -15.35
C CYS A 162 7.43 -8.31 -14.66
N PHE A 163 8.73 -8.52 -14.52
CA PHE A 163 9.27 -9.58 -13.68
C PHE A 163 9.44 -9.04 -12.26
N LEU A 164 8.88 -9.73 -11.27
CA LEU A 164 9.06 -9.40 -9.85
C LEU A 164 10.02 -10.39 -9.21
N ASP A 165 11.10 -9.89 -8.60
CA ASP A 165 11.89 -10.64 -7.65
C ASP A 165 11.19 -10.65 -6.29
N PHE A 166 10.66 -11.81 -5.90
CA PHE A 166 9.91 -11.97 -4.66
C PHE A 166 10.76 -11.82 -3.38
N ALA A 167 12.09 -11.97 -3.46
CA ALA A 167 12.96 -11.93 -2.31
C ALA A 167 13.27 -10.48 -1.92
N THR A 168 13.38 -9.61 -2.93
CA THR A 168 13.77 -8.20 -2.77
C THR A 168 12.61 -7.24 -2.95
N GLY A 169 11.55 -7.66 -3.64
CA GLY A 169 10.48 -6.78 -4.10
C GLY A 169 10.84 -5.94 -5.33
N ASP A 170 12.00 -6.18 -5.96
CA ASP A 170 12.44 -5.43 -7.13
C ASP A 170 11.68 -5.86 -8.39
N VAL A 171 11.26 -4.87 -9.17
CA VAL A 171 10.51 -5.03 -10.41
C VAL A 171 11.44 -4.72 -11.58
N TYR A 172 11.46 -5.61 -12.55
CA TYR A 172 12.25 -5.49 -13.78
C TYR A 172 11.32 -5.41 -14.98
N ARG A 173 11.65 -4.52 -15.92
CA ARG A 173 10.96 -4.39 -17.20
C ARG A 173 11.91 -4.70 -18.34
N ARG A 174 11.36 -5.20 -19.45
CA ARG A 174 12.14 -5.43 -20.67
C ARG A 174 12.25 -4.14 -21.48
N HIS A 175 13.40 -3.92 -22.08
CA HIS A 175 13.56 -2.99 -23.19
C HIS A 175 12.79 -3.54 -24.40
N LEU A 176 11.59 -3.01 -24.63
CA LEU A 176 10.91 -3.20 -25.91
C LEU A 176 11.60 -2.28 -26.91
N ALA A 177 12.25 -2.84 -27.92
CA ALA A 177 13.05 -2.11 -28.92
C ALA A 177 12.24 -1.12 -29.81
N ALA A 178 11.01 -0.77 -29.43
CA ALA A 178 10.06 -0.06 -30.29
C ALA A 178 9.57 1.24 -29.64
N LYS A 179 10.42 2.27 -29.71
CA LYS A 179 10.14 3.61 -30.26
C LYS A 179 11.38 4.47 -30.02
N GLU A 180 12.26 4.54 -31.03
CA GLU A 180 13.47 5.39 -31.12
C GLU A 180 13.28 6.89 -30.83
N THR A 181 12.10 7.33 -30.39
CA THR A 181 11.74 8.73 -30.16
C THR A 181 11.50 9.09 -28.70
N ASP A 182 11.43 8.13 -27.79
CA ASP A 182 11.35 8.44 -26.36
C ASP A 182 12.76 8.37 -25.78
N THR A 183 13.38 9.54 -25.59
CA THR A 183 14.60 9.68 -24.79
C THR A 183 14.33 9.12 -23.41
N ILE A 184 14.77 7.89 -23.18
CA ILE A 184 14.77 7.27 -21.86
C ILE A 184 15.54 8.24 -20.96
N PRO A 185 14.95 8.80 -19.89
CA PRO A 185 15.70 9.60 -18.95
C PRO A 185 16.84 8.70 -18.47
N PRO A 186 18.12 9.09 -18.70
CA PRO A 186 19.24 8.24 -18.35
C PRO A 186 19.08 7.90 -16.88
N PHE A 187 19.01 6.60 -16.60
CA PHE A 187 19.14 6.09 -15.24
C PHE A 187 20.35 6.79 -14.65
N SER A 188 20.16 7.58 -13.57
CA SER A 188 21.27 8.35 -13.04
C SER A 188 22.43 7.37 -12.76
N PRO A 189 23.62 7.58 -13.34
CA PRO A 189 24.73 6.64 -13.20
C PRO A 189 25.07 6.35 -11.73
N GLU A 190 24.71 7.26 -10.81
CA GLU A 190 24.81 7.06 -9.36
C GLU A 190 24.06 5.81 -8.84
N MET A 191 22.86 5.51 -9.35
CA MET A 191 22.13 4.31 -8.92
C MET A 191 22.67 3.01 -9.54
N ALA A 192 23.25 3.09 -10.74
CA ALA A 192 23.92 1.95 -11.38
C ALA A 192 25.33 1.70 -10.82
N ALA A 193 26.03 2.73 -10.35
CA ALA A 193 27.40 2.61 -9.86
C ALA A 193 27.50 1.98 -8.45
N THR A 194 26.44 2.06 -7.65
CA THR A 194 26.42 1.38 -6.33
C THR A 194 26.03 -0.11 -6.40
N SER A 195 25.71 -0.64 -7.59
CA SER A 195 25.10 -1.95 -7.77
C SER A 195 26.03 -3.05 -8.33
N ARG A 196 27.34 -3.03 -8.02
CA ARG A 196 28.21 -4.21 -8.25
C ARG A 196 27.96 -5.34 -7.24
N SER A 197 26.70 -5.62 -6.95
CA SER A 197 26.30 -6.86 -6.27
C SER A 197 26.24 -7.99 -7.28
N SER A 198 26.47 -9.24 -6.84
CA SER A 198 26.37 -10.45 -7.67
C SER A 198 25.03 -10.56 -8.42
N ALA A 199 23.96 -9.94 -7.92
CA ALA A 199 22.65 -9.91 -8.55
C ALA A 199 22.65 -9.13 -9.89
N ALA A 200 23.46 -8.09 -10.05
CA ALA A 200 23.52 -7.33 -11.31
C ALA A 200 24.09 -8.17 -12.47
N GLN A 201 24.96 -9.14 -12.18
CA GLN A 201 25.46 -10.10 -13.18
C GLN A 201 24.38 -11.15 -13.58
N MET A 202 23.27 -11.20 -12.85
CA MET A 202 22.19 -12.13 -13.14
C MET A 202 21.13 -11.56 -14.08
N VAL A 203 21.06 -10.23 -14.22
CA VAL A 203 20.05 -9.57 -15.05
C VAL A 203 20.53 -9.56 -16.51
N PRO A 204 19.76 -10.14 -17.47
CA PRO A 204 20.08 -10.04 -18.89
C PRO A 204 20.02 -8.57 -19.34
N SER A 205 20.85 -8.19 -20.31
CA SER A 205 20.99 -6.77 -20.76
C SER A 205 19.73 -6.15 -21.33
N GLU A 206 18.76 -6.96 -21.76
CA GLU A 206 17.45 -6.51 -22.22
C GLU A 206 16.49 -6.15 -21.08
N TRP A 207 16.84 -6.43 -19.81
CA TRP A 207 16.02 -6.12 -18.64
C TRP A 207 16.69 -5.04 -17.80
N TYR A 208 15.89 -4.14 -17.25
CA TYR A 208 16.37 -3.11 -16.34
C TYR A 208 15.54 -3.07 -15.05
N PRO A 209 16.17 -2.78 -13.90
CA PRO A 209 15.45 -2.56 -12.67
C PRO A 209 14.62 -1.28 -12.79
N CYS A 210 13.36 -1.34 -12.43
CA CYS A 210 12.41 -0.26 -12.62
C CYS A 210 12.06 0.39 -11.28
N ARG A 211 11.51 -0.37 -10.34
CA ARG A 211 11.12 0.09 -9.00
C ARG A 211 11.11 -1.07 -8.00
N ASN A 212 10.89 -0.75 -6.73
CA ASN A 212 10.63 -1.74 -5.69
C ASN A 212 9.16 -1.65 -5.24
N VAL A 213 8.49 -2.78 -5.00
CA VAL A 213 7.08 -2.81 -4.58
C VAL A 213 6.85 -2.48 -3.10
N GLY A 214 7.93 -2.34 -2.32
CA GLY A 214 7.90 -2.10 -0.87
C GLY A 214 7.53 -3.34 -0.04
N LEU A 215 7.41 -4.49 -0.69
CA LEU A 215 7.00 -5.77 -0.11
C LEU A 215 7.96 -6.88 -0.56
N HIS A 216 8.15 -7.87 0.30
CA HIS A 216 8.95 -9.05 -0.01
C HIS A 216 8.30 -10.32 0.57
N TYR A 217 8.69 -11.47 0.04
CA TYR A 217 8.33 -12.79 0.54
C TYR A 217 9.44 -13.32 1.46
N PRO A 218 9.26 -13.32 2.79
CA PRO A 218 10.33 -13.62 3.75
C PRO A 218 11.01 -14.97 3.54
N PRO A 219 10.28 -16.08 3.27
CA PRO A 219 10.94 -17.36 3.03
C PRO A 219 11.95 -17.31 1.89
N ALA A 220 11.67 -16.56 0.82
CA ALA A 220 12.61 -16.35 -0.27
C ALA A 220 13.78 -15.45 0.14
N ALA A 221 13.52 -14.35 0.84
CA ALA A 221 14.57 -13.43 1.29
C ALA A 221 15.56 -14.12 2.25
N GLU A 222 15.08 -15.01 3.12
CA GLU A 222 15.90 -15.81 4.03
C GLU A 222 16.71 -16.88 3.31
N GLU A 223 16.10 -17.62 2.36
CA GLU A 223 16.74 -18.71 1.61
C GLU A 223 17.98 -18.23 0.84
N PHE A 224 17.90 -17.07 0.18
CA PHE A 224 19.00 -16.62 -0.71
C PHE A 224 19.97 -15.66 -0.04
N GLN A 225 19.72 -15.24 1.21
CA GLN A 225 20.40 -14.11 1.84
C GLN A 225 20.42 -12.87 0.93
N SER A 226 19.49 -12.80 -0.02
CA SER A 226 19.43 -11.78 -1.06
C SER A 226 18.67 -10.60 -0.48
N TYR A 227 19.41 -9.81 0.26
CA TYR A 227 18.98 -8.49 0.68
C TYR A 227 19.14 -7.57 -0.53
N GLY A 228 18.06 -7.35 -1.27
CA GLY A 228 18.05 -6.38 -2.37
C GLY A 228 18.49 -5.00 -1.90
N HIS A 229 18.75 -4.07 -2.83
CA HIS A 229 19.30 -2.74 -2.51
C HIS A 229 18.52 -1.99 -1.41
N THR A 230 17.21 -2.25 -1.32
CA THR A 230 16.30 -1.61 -0.34
C THR A 230 16.23 -2.36 1.00
N LEU A 231 16.51 -3.66 1.02
CA LEU A 231 16.44 -4.47 2.22
C LEU A 231 17.76 -4.37 2.98
N ARG A 232 17.89 -3.43 3.92
CA ARG A 232 19.03 -3.49 4.85
C ARG A 232 18.78 -4.57 5.89
N ARG A 233 19.66 -5.59 5.94
CA ARG A 233 19.69 -6.55 7.05
C ARG A 233 19.89 -5.74 8.34
N ARG A 234 18.87 -5.67 9.19
CA ARG A 234 19.11 -5.20 10.55
C ARG A 234 20.05 -6.19 11.21
N SER A 235 21.08 -5.69 11.89
CA SER A 235 21.56 -6.45 13.03
C SER A 235 20.35 -6.58 13.94
N THR A 236 19.85 -7.80 14.12
CA THR A 236 18.92 -8.07 15.21
C THR A 236 19.71 -7.78 16.46
N TYR A 237 19.62 -6.55 16.95
CA TYR A 237 20.10 -6.21 18.28
C TYR A 237 19.25 -7.06 19.21
N ARG A 238 19.79 -8.22 19.58
CA ARG A 238 19.34 -8.99 20.72
C ARG A 238 19.73 -8.17 21.93
N ALA A 239 19.02 -7.07 22.17
CA ALA A 239 18.92 -6.56 23.52
C ALA A 239 18.63 -7.78 24.40
N ARG A 240 19.30 -7.93 25.54
CA ARG A 240 18.80 -8.81 26.60
C ARG A 240 17.48 -8.20 27.08
N VAL A 241 16.43 -8.35 26.26
CA VAL A 241 15.07 -8.06 26.63
C VAL A 241 14.78 -9.10 27.68
N ARG A 242 14.82 -8.71 28.96
CA ARG A 242 14.09 -9.45 29.97
C ARG A 242 12.70 -9.66 29.38
N PRO A 243 12.17 -10.90 29.31
CA PRO A 243 10.86 -11.14 28.71
C PRO A 243 9.91 -10.16 29.37
N ALA A 244 9.51 -9.14 28.59
CA ALA A 244 8.53 -8.18 29.05
C ALA A 244 7.25 -8.99 29.07
N VAL A 245 6.89 -9.45 30.26
CA VAL A 245 5.53 -9.91 30.53
C VAL A 245 4.64 -8.75 30.10
N LEU A 246 3.65 -9.04 29.25
CA LEU A 246 2.67 -8.05 28.83
C LEU A 246 1.83 -7.65 30.06
N GLU A 247 2.36 -6.75 30.89
CA GLU A 247 1.66 -6.18 32.03
C GLU A 247 0.57 -5.24 31.50
N GLY A 248 -0.69 -5.54 31.86
CA GLY A 248 -1.86 -4.74 31.45
C GLY A 248 -2.46 -5.09 30.09
N ALA A 249 -2.05 -6.18 29.44
CA ALA A 249 -2.82 -6.75 28.33
C ALA A 249 -4.09 -7.39 28.90
N GLY A 250 -5.20 -6.66 28.96
CA GLY A 250 -6.45 -7.21 29.48
C GLY A 250 -6.97 -8.39 28.64
N GLY A 251 -7.49 -9.43 29.30
CA GLY A 251 -8.12 -10.60 28.66
C GLY A 251 -7.20 -11.82 28.56
N ASP A 252 -7.46 -12.70 27.58
CA ASP A 252 -6.78 -14.00 27.38
C ASP A 252 -5.25 -13.92 27.12
N PHE A 253 -4.68 -12.72 27.03
CA PHE A 253 -3.28 -12.47 26.69
C PHE A 253 -2.48 -11.81 27.83
N GLU A 254 -3.07 -11.62 29.00
CA GLU A 254 -2.35 -11.13 30.17
C GLU A 254 -1.24 -12.13 30.54
N GLY A 255 0.01 -11.65 30.59
CA GLY A 255 1.16 -12.49 30.91
C GLY A 255 1.79 -13.27 29.75
N VAL A 256 1.26 -13.18 28.53
CA VAL A 256 1.84 -13.87 27.36
C VAL A 256 3.23 -13.33 27.06
N THR A 257 4.21 -14.22 27.10
CA THR A 257 5.59 -13.89 26.74
C THR A 257 5.75 -13.87 25.22
N PRO A 258 6.68 -13.07 24.67
CA PRO A 258 6.95 -13.06 23.23
C PRO A 258 7.29 -14.44 22.62
N SER A 259 7.78 -15.37 23.44
CA SER A 259 8.06 -16.77 23.07
C SER A 259 6.81 -17.62 22.85
N GLU A 260 5.68 -17.24 23.44
CA GLU A 260 4.40 -17.98 23.37
C GLU A 260 3.49 -17.52 22.24
N VAL A 261 3.89 -16.46 21.52
CA VAL A 261 3.16 -15.92 20.37
C VAL A 261 3.13 -16.97 19.25
N ARG A 262 1.92 -17.34 18.81
CA ARG A 262 1.73 -18.37 17.77
C ARG A 262 2.30 -17.89 16.42
N SER A 263 2.57 -18.83 15.51
CA SER A 263 3.04 -18.49 14.15
C SER A 263 2.09 -17.60 13.35
N THR A 264 0.80 -17.62 13.70
CA THR A 264 -0.28 -16.79 13.14
C THR A 264 -0.53 -15.50 13.89
N GLU A 265 0.33 -15.14 14.84
CA GLU A 265 0.23 -13.98 15.71
C GLU A 265 1.55 -13.20 15.66
N VAL A 266 1.50 -11.94 16.06
CA VAL A 266 2.68 -11.08 16.11
C VAL A 266 2.59 -10.11 17.27
N LEU A 267 3.74 -9.86 17.91
CA LEU A 267 3.88 -8.80 18.90
C LEU A 267 4.13 -7.46 18.19
N VAL A 268 3.13 -6.58 18.24
CA VAL A 268 3.20 -5.22 17.71
C VAL A 268 3.76 -4.30 18.80
N ASN A 269 4.77 -3.50 18.46
CA ASN A 269 5.33 -2.48 19.33
C ASN A 269 5.04 -1.10 18.72
N ILE A 270 4.30 -0.27 19.45
CA ILE A 270 4.00 1.10 19.07
C ILE A 270 5.26 1.94 19.27
N ASN A 271 5.58 2.77 18.28
CA ASN A 271 6.65 3.75 18.39
C ASN A 271 6.31 4.73 19.53
N LYS A 272 7.23 4.95 20.47
CA LYS A 272 7.02 5.89 21.60
C LYS A 272 6.54 7.27 21.13
N ARG A 273 7.01 7.74 19.96
CA ARG A 273 6.58 9.02 19.36
C ARG A 273 5.13 9.00 18.87
N ALA A 274 4.62 7.83 18.52
CA ALA A 274 3.26 7.61 18.05
C ALA A 274 2.26 7.30 19.19
N MET A 275 2.70 7.18 20.46
CA MET A 275 1.79 6.94 21.58
C MET A 275 0.80 8.10 21.82
N SER A 276 1.16 9.31 21.43
CA SER A 276 0.27 10.47 21.43
C SER A 276 -0.65 10.52 20.20
N HIS A 277 -0.48 9.60 19.24
CA HIS A 277 -1.35 9.54 18.07
C HIS A 277 -2.77 9.20 18.50
N TRP A 278 -3.72 10.02 18.07
CA TRP A 278 -5.10 9.99 18.54
C TRP A 278 -5.82 8.66 18.25
N SER A 279 -5.48 7.97 17.16
CA SER A 279 -6.02 6.64 16.84
C SER A 279 -5.39 5.50 17.66
N LEU A 280 -4.31 5.77 18.40
CA LEU A 280 -3.61 4.81 19.27
C LEU A 280 -3.87 5.07 20.75
N LYS A 281 -4.76 6.02 21.08
CA LYS A 281 -5.09 6.37 22.46
C LYS A 281 -5.70 5.16 23.19
N GLY A 282 -5.19 4.89 24.39
CA GLY A 282 -5.66 3.81 25.25
C GLY A 282 -5.05 2.44 24.93
N LEU A 283 -4.10 2.36 23.99
CA LEU A 283 -3.37 1.13 23.73
C LEU A 283 -2.13 1.01 24.64
N PRO A 284 -1.74 -0.22 25.00
CA PRO A 284 -0.43 -0.46 25.60
C PRO A 284 0.68 -0.22 24.56
N VAL A 285 1.92 -0.03 25.03
CA VAL A 285 3.09 0.15 24.16
C VAL A 285 3.31 -1.06 23.26
N SER A 286 2.96 -2.26 23.73
CA SER A 286 3.08 -3.51 22.99
C SER A 286 1.83 -4.35 23.19
N PHE A 287 1.37 -5.02 22.12
CA PHE A 287 0.21 -5.91 22.16
C PHE A 287 0.30 -7.01 21.09
N VAL A 288 -0.50 -8.07 21.25
CA VAL A 288 -0.56 -9.20 20.30
C VAL A 288 -1.63 -8.95 19.25
N ALA A 289 -1.31 -9.21 17.99
CA ALA A 289 -2.23 -9.07 16.86
C ALA A 289 -2.19 -10.30 15.93
N PRO A 290 -3.28 -10.60 15.20
CA PRO A 290 -3.31 -11.72 14.26
C PRO A 290 -2.49 -11.41 13.00
N CYS A 291 -1.49 -12.24 12.69
CA CYS A 291 -0.60 -12.08 11.54
C CYS A 291 -0.69 -13.31 10.61
N ARG A 292 -1.38 -13.14 9.49
CA ARG A 292 -1.57 -14.20 8.48
C ARG A 292 -1.06 -13.85 7.09
N HIS A 293 -0.43 -12.68 6.96
CA HIS A 293 0.17 -12.26 5.71
C HIS A 293 1.45 -13.07 5.44
N THR A 294 1.59 -13.50 4.20
CA THR A 294 2.78 -14.20 3.70
C THR A 294 3.80 -13.23 3.13
N TRP A 295 3.37 -12.03 2.73
CA TRP A 295 4.23 -10.94 2.26
C TRP A 295 4.38 -9.89 3.35
N GLU A 296 5.61 -9.41 3.52
CA GLU A 296 5.98 -8.46 4.56
C GLU A 296 6.38 -7.12 3.96
N VAL A 297 5.95 -6.05 4.62
CA VAL A 297 6.37 -4.69 4.30
C VAL A 297 7.84 -4.52 4.66
N HIS A 298 8.60 -3.86 3.79
CA HIS A 298 9.99 -3.55 4.07
C HIS A 298 10.14 -2.78 5.38
N HIS A 299 11.14 -3.15 6.17
CA HIS A 299 11.46 -2.45 7.43
C HIS A 299 11.77 -0.97 7.21
N THR A 300 12.40 -0.67 6.08
CA THR A 300 12.66 0.68 5.62
C THR A 300 11.59 1.05 4.60
N VAL A 301 10.52 1.68 5.06
CA VAL A 301 9.55 2.35 4.18
C VAL A 301 10.03 3.76 3.86
N GLN A 302 9.89 4.17 2.61
CA GLN A 302 10.28 5.50 2.17
C GLN A 302 9.24 6.54 2.62
N PRO A 303 9.66 7.78 2.93
CA PRO A 303 8.73 8.89 3.09
C PRO A 303 7.79 9.00 1.87
N PRO A 304 6.53 9.41 2.08
CA PRO A 304 5.99 10.02 3.29
C PRO A 304 5.25 9.05 4.22
N ILE A 305 5.53 7.74 4.15
CA ILE A 305 4.92 6.77 5.07
C ILE A 305 5.46 6.98 6.48
N GLU A 306 4.56 7.22 7.44
CA GLU A 306 4.88 7.25 8.86
C GLU A 306 4.61 5.88 9.49
N VAL A 307 5.63 5.28 10.12
CA VAL A 307 5.48 4.01 10.84
C VAL A 307 5.12 4.28 12.30
N LEU A 308 3.89 3.96 12.65
CA LEU A 308 3.34 4.16 13.99
C LEU A 308 3.57 2.93 14.88
N GLY A 309 3.55 1.74 14.30
CA GLY A 309 3.78 0.47 15.01
C GLY A 309 4.47 -0.56 14.13
N SER A 310 5.36 -1.34 14.73
CA SER A 310 6.19 -2.33 14.02
C SER A 310 6.31 -3.64 14.79
N SER A 311 6.72 -4.70 14.10
CA SER A 311 7.00 -5.99 14.69
C SER A 311 8.30 -6.58 14.13
N LYS A 312 8.60 -7.84 14.49
CA LYS A 312 9.68 -8.61 13.84
C LYS A 312 9.47 -8.82 12.34
N LYS A 313 8.22 -8.70 11.86
CA LYS A 313 7.80 -8.87 10.46
C LYS A 313 7.68 -7.54 9.69
N GLY A 314 8.31 -6.48 10.19
CA GLY A 314 8.23 -5.14 9.61
C GLY A 314 7.09 -4.28 10.15
N PRO A 315 6.78 -3.15 9.48
CA PRO A 315 5.69 -2.25 9.84
C PRO A 315 4.35 -2.96 9.94
N GLN A 316 3.58 -2.66 10.97
CA GLN A 316 2.26 -3.25 11.23
C GLN A 316 1.15 -2.20 11.29
N ILE A 317 1.51 -0.97 11.67
CA ILE A 317 0.62 0.19 11.67
C ILE A 317 1.37 1.32 10.99
N ILE A 318 0.78 1.87 9.93
CA ILE A 318 1.34 3.00 9.18
C ILE A 318 0.29 4.08 8.96
N GLN A 319 0.76 5.27 8.63
CA GLN A 319 -0.05 6.35 8.15
C GLN A 319 0.56 6.95 6.87
N LEU A 320 -0.29 7.26 5.90
CA LEU A 320 0.07 7.95 4.66
C LEU A 320 -0.99 9.01 4.37
N GLY A 321 -0.70 10.28 4.69
CA GLY A 321 -1.67 11.37 4.56
C GLY A 321 -2.94 11.11 5.41
N PRO A 322 -4.13 11.11 4.79
CA PRO A 322 -5.40 10.83 5.48
C PRO A 322 -5.67 9.34 5.70
N ALA A 323 -4.82 8.46 5.15
CA ALA A 323 -4.98 7.02 5.23
C ALA A 323 -4.25 6.45 6.46
N PHE A 324 -5.00 5.82 7.35
CA PHE A 324 -4.48 5.07 8.49
C PHE A 324 -4.62 3.58 8.20
N ALA A 325 -3.54 2.82 8.35
CA ALA A 325 -3.51 1.42 7.94
C ALA A 325 -2.98 0.48 9.01
N MET A 326 -3.58 -0.70 9.11
CA MET A 326 -3.11 -1.83 9.93
C MET A 326 -2.98 -3.10 9.08
N HIS A 327 -1.89 -3.86 9.28
CA HIS A 327 -1.57 -5.03 8.45
C HIS A 327 -2.32 -6.28 8.90
N PHE A 328 -2.71 -6.32 10.17
CA PHE A 328 -3.50 -7.37 10.79
C PHE A 328 -5.00 -7.10 10.63
N ARG A 329 -5.82 -8.15 10.79
CA ARG A 329 -7.28 -8.02 10.79
C ARG A 329 -7.79 -7.47 12.12
N THR A 330 -8.88 -6.73 12.08
CA THR A 330 -9.66 -6.36 13.26
C THR A 330 -10.53 -7.53 13.69
N THR A 331 -10.48 -7.89 14.98
CA THR A 331 -11.38 -8.91 15.54
C THR A 331 -11.48 -8.79 17.05
N ARG A 332 -12.64 -9.13 17.61
CA ARG A 332 -12.90 -9.05 19.06
C ARG A 332 -12.01 -9.94 19.91
N ARG A 333 -11.42 -10.99 19.33
CA ARG A 333 -10.44 -11.84 20.02
C ARG A 333 -9.17 -11.07 20.42
N TYR A 334 -8.84 -9.99 19.70
CA TYR A 334 -7.69 -9.13 20.02
C TYR A 334 -8.23 -7.71 20.26
N PRO A 335 -8.60 -7.37 21.51
CA PRO A 335 -9.35 -6.15 21.83
C PRO A 335 -8.62 -4.87 21.40
N GLU A 336 -7.28 -4.86 21.41
CA GLU A 336 -6.47 -3.74 20.94
C GLU A 336 -6.74 -3.42 19.47
N THR A 337 -7.02 -4.43 18.64
CA THR A 337 -7.37 -4.20 17.23
C THR A 337 -8.71 -3.46 17.10
N VAL A 338 -9.67 -3.75 17.98
CA VAL A 338 -10.97 -3.06 18.07
C VAL A 338 -10.77 -1.64 18.59
N THR A 339 -9.97 -1.47 19.65
CA THR A 339 -9.63 -0.16 20.21
C THR A 339 -9.02 0.78 19.17
N ILE A 340 -8.14 0.30 18.30
CA ILE A 340 -7.58 1.12 17.22
C ILE A 340 -8.70 1.63 16.28
N VAL A 341 -9.62 0.76 15.86
CA VAL A 341 -10.73 1.14 14.98
C VAL A 341 -11.64 2.15 15.67
N SER A 342 -12.02 1.90 16.93
CA SER A 342 -12.87 2.81 17.71
C SER A 342 -12.21 4.17 17.93
N SER A 343 -10.93 4.20 18.29
CA SER A 343 -10.15 5.43 18.45
C SER A 343 -10.00 6.19 17.12
N TRP A 344 -9.81 5.46 16.00
CA TRP A 344 -9.78 6.05 14.67
C TRP A 344 -11.12 6.65 14.24
N VAL A 345 -12.24 5.93 14.43
CA VAL A 345 -13.58 6.48 14.14
C VAL A 345 -13.83 7.71 15.01
N LYS A 346 -13.48 7.64 16.29
CA LYS A 346 -13.68 8.73 17.24
C LYS A 346 -13.01 10.02 16.79
N GLY A 347 -11.73 9.96 16.41
CA GLY A 347 -11.04 11.17 15.98
C GLY A 347 -11.45 11.65 14.58
N VAL A 348 -11.85 10.77 13.67
CA VAL A 348 -12.45 11.20 12.39
C VAL A 348 -13.72 12.01 12.66
N VAL A 349 -14.66 11.46 13.43
CA VAL A 349 -15.93 12.14 13.74
C VAL A 349 -15.70 13.47 14.44
N MET A 350 -14.82 13.52 15.46
CA MET A 350 -14.52 14.75 16.20
C MET A 350 -13.94 15.84 15.30
N ARG A 351 -13.02 15.49 14.38
CA ARG A 351 -12.42 16.44 13.44
C ARG A 351 -13.40 16.89 12.37
N THR A 352 -14.20 15.97 11.83
CA THR A 352 -15.27 16.34 10.91
C THR A 352 -16.27 17.30 11.55
N GLN A 353 -16.61 17.11 12.83
CA GLN A 353 -17.50 18.01 13.57
C GLN A 353 -16.86 19.38 13.86
N SER A 354 -15.55 19.45 14.11
CA SER A 354 -14.85 20.72 14.33
C SER A 354 -14.46 21.45 13.04
N GLY A 355 -14.65 20.83 11.87
CA GLY A 355 -14.16 21.36 10.59
C GLY A 355 -12.64 21.28 10.44
N GLU A 356 -11.95 20.57 11.35
CA GLU A 356 -10.52 20.32 11.23
C GLU A 356 -10.25 19.29 10.13
N SER A 357 -9.18 19.50 9.36
CA SER A 357 -8.73 18.46 8.43
C SER A 357 -8.32 17.21 9.22
N VAL A 358 -8.78 16.06 8.75
CA VAL A 358 -8.38 14.76 9.29
C VAL A 358 -6.92 14.44 8.95
N ALA A 359 -6.37 15.07 7.90
CA ALA A 359 -4.99 14.88 7.51
C ALA A 359 -4.03 15.49 8.52
N PHE A 360 -3.11 14.66 9.00
CA PHE A 360 -2.02 15.16 9.82
C PHE A 360 -1.02 15.89 8.92
N ARG A 361 -0.60 17.09 9.36
CA ARG A 361 0.44 17.96 8.78
C ARG A 361 0.52 17.85 7.26
N ALA A 362 -0.06 18.81 6.54
CA ALA A 362 0.05 18.99 5.09
C ALA A 362 1.33 18.32 4.56
N SER A 363 1.22 17.03 4.20
CA SER A 363 2.35 16.37 3.57
C SER A 363 2.54 17.18 2.31
N PRO A 364 3.77 17.64 2.00
CA PRO A 364 4.03 18.31 0.73
C PRO A 364 3.35 17.45 -0.32
N ARG A 365 2.33 18.03 -1.00
CA ARG A 365 1.32 17.30 -1.79
C ARG A 365 2.01 16.10 -2.39
N LEU A 366 1.65 14.90 -1.92
CA LEU A 366 2.31 13.66 -2.31
C LEU A 366 2.50 13.75 -3.81
N SER A 367 3.73 13.99 -4.25
CA SER A 367 4.10 13.91 -5.65
C SER A 367 4.13 12.42 -5.91
N ILE A 368 2.93 11.82 -6.00
CA ILE A 368 2.78 10.45 -6.46
C ILE A 368 3.54 10.44 -7.77
N PRO A 369 4.61 9.64 -7.89
CA PRO A 369 5.37 9.60 -9.11
C PRO A 369 4.39 9.40 -10.26
N GLY A 370 4.43 10.30 -11.24
CA GLY A 370 3.59 10.19 -12.42
C GLY A 370 3.80 8.84 -13.10
N PRO A 371 2.88 8.41 -13.98
CA PRO A 371 3.08 7.20 -14.76
C PRO A 371 4.44 7.26 -15.47
N LEU A 372 5.22 6.18 -15.46
CA LEU A 372 6.48 6.07 -16.20
C LEU A 372 6.29 6.30 -17.71
N THR A 373 5.08 6.05 -18.21
CA THR A 373 4.70 6.25 -19.61
C THR A 373 4.07 7.61 -19.88
N ALA A 374 3.82 8.43 -18.85
CA ALA A 374 3.28 9.77 -19.04
C ALA A 374 4.37 10.65 -19.66
N ARG A 375 4.30 10.80 -20.99
CA ARG A 375 4.99 11.88 -21.69
C ARG A 375 4.66 13.20 -20.99
N PRO A 376 5.64 14.09 -20.76
CA PRO A 376 5.33 15.45 -20.38
C PRO A 376 4.38 16.03 -21.43
N GLN A 377 3.14 16.34 -21.04
CA GLN A 377 2.26 17.20 -21.85
C GLN A 377 2.71 18.67 -21.79
N ALA A 378 3.81 18.97 -21.09
CA ALA A 378 4.54 20.22 -21.19
C ALA A 378 5.27 20.26 -22.54
N ASP A 379 4.62 20.94 -23.50
CA ASP A 379 5.23 21.75 -24.58
C ASP A 379 4.42 21.75 -25.87
N LYS A 380 3.32 20.99 -26.00
CA LYS A 380 2.46 21.17 -27.19
C LYS A 380 1.82 22.57 -27.26
N ALA A 381 1.52 23.19 -26.11
CA ALA A 381 1.05 24.58 -26.07
C ALA A 381 2.17 25.61 -26.34
N ALA A 382 3.40 25.35 -25.87
CA ALA A 382 4.55 26.22 -26.11
C ALA A 382 5.06 26.12 -27.56
N THR A 383 5.06 24.92 -28.15
CA THR A 383 5.40 24.71 -29.56
C THR A 383 4.30 25.25 -30.49
N ALA A 384 3.02 25.10 -30.14
CA ALA A 384 1.94 25.72 -30.92
C ALA A 384 2.00 27.26 -30.88
N ALA A 385 2.35 27.86 -29.73
CA ALA A 385 2.56 29.30 -29.62
C ALA A 385 3.80 29.78 -30.41
N LYS A 386 4.89 29.00 -30.44
CA LYS A 386 6.09 29.31 -31.25
C LYS A 386 5.85 29.19 -32.76
N VAL A 387 5.07 28.19 -33.19
CA VAL A 387 4.71 28.01 -34.61
C VAL A 387 3.72 29.09 -35.07
N ALA A 388 2.78 29.51 -34.21
CA ALA A 388 1.89 30.64 -34.50
C ALA A 388 2.63 31.99 -34.56
N ALA A 389 3.62 32.22 -33.70
CA ALA A 389 4.44 33.42 -33.73
C ALA A 389 5.38 33.48 -34.96
N ALA A 390 5.88 32.33 -35.43
CA ALA A 390 6.70 32.26 -36.65
C ALA A 390 5.89 32.49 -37.93
N ALA A 391 4.60 32.14 -37.96
CA ALA A 391 3.72 32.39 -39.10
C ALA A 391 3.26 33.86 -39.25
N ALA A 392 3.38 34.67 -38.18
CA ALA A 392 2.95 36.06 -38.18
C ALA A 392 4.06 37.08 -38.52
N GLY A 393 5.32 36.63 -38.63
CA GLY A 393 6.49 37.51 -38.81
C GLY A 393 7.03 37.62 -40.24
N GLY A 394 6.25 37.24 -41.26
CA GLY A 394 6.72 37.13 -42.65
C GLY A 394 5.94 37.99 -43.65
N THR A 395 5.89 39.30 -43.45
CA THR A 395 5.63 40.29 -44.50
C THR A 395 6.23 41.63 -44.08
N GLU A 396 7.43 41.92 -44.57
CA GLU A 396 7.90 43.26 -44.95
C GLU A 396 8.58 43.17 -46.31
#